data_AF-A0A818JRZ2-F1
#
_entry.id   AF-A0A818JRZ2-F1
#
_cell.length_a   1.000
_cell.length_b   1.000
_cell.length_c   1.000
_cell.angle_alpha   90.00
_cell.angle_beta   90.00
_cell.angle_gamma   90.00
#
_symmetry.space_group_name_H-M   'P 1'
#
loop_
_entity.id
_entity.type
_entity.pdbx_description
1 polymer ?
#
loop_
_entity_poly.entity_id
_entity_poly.type
_entity_poly.pdbx_seq_one_letter_code
_entity_poly.pdbx_strand_id
1 'polypeptide(L)'
;MTTNHRPLSIIAKCALCSIKAELFVCSHCDKVICQICLDKHQLKLNEILKEQWSLCKTKYLNLYHLSDNHAKEMVNVENEMDRIRLLVNQRYTDLVNLIENEKHNILNKIEENIQLNSSNVKHTDLQHLLDSIGQRLDNIFEDPNASYDTEDFLLEIEHFNTLMNTREKQMQTSSFKYPSLSPMKPTSISDIFGELQWNFSPMSNPTLTRSSIIDSRSLNSKLNGSISSETNDEFHEGSTITPKKPTSMPVMQRQKQWTLDAAGVPHFLCILSKKNHLLFACDKYGSIDLYQLDSNEPRIAPRHLRQFELFPGNTASPQPQIIETFTVYTPFIVVSAHLNDQADTSSIYFFDHRGVKQADTCLQNFPVRQLSADVSFKCLWGIDRHQHLVYYNQLPMNVQQIANCIQHREDFIKFSRNFEPIRIAQNQTSIAIIERNSQCAQIFDKKTKKKIDEVENLLRTKGIFRLWNVLLRDNNSMVLKLDEDLPPNSRPPSINHLILELDSQGLPVSQIERTSVYGLALGPNQEILLGCKKHQQNGLIECYI
;
A
#
# COMPACT_ATOMS: atom_id res chain seq x y z
N MET A 1 -59.72 -38.48 24.21
CA MET A 1 -60.47 -38.90 23.02
C MET A 1 -59.90 -38.16 21.83
N THR A 2 -59.40 -38.85 20.80
CA THR A 2 -58.90 -38.24 19.57
C THR A 2 -60.05 -38.06 18.58
N THR A 3 -60.36 -36.83 18.20
CA THR A 3 -61.44 -36.51 17.26
C THR A 3 -61.00 -36.79 15.83
N ASN A 4 -61.40 -37.95 15.29
CA ASN A 4 -61.23 -38.31 13.88
C ASN A 4 -62.11 -37.43 12.97
N HIS A 5 -61.71 -36.18 12.77
CA HIS A 5 -62.21 -35.35 11.68
C HIS A 5 -61.75 -35.95 10.35
N ARG A 6 -62.63 -36.71 9.69
CA ARG A 6 -62.43 -37.02 8.27
C ARG A 6 -62.35 -35.69 7.50
N PRO A 7 -61.32 -35.46 6.67
CA PRO A 7 -61.28 -34.28 5.82
C PRO A 7 -62.47 -34.30 4.86
N LEU A 8 -62.96 -33.11 4.50
CA LEU A 8 -64.01 -32.95 3.49
C LEU A 8 -63.44 -33.32 2.11
N SER A 9 -63.86 -34.46 1.57
CA SER A 9 -63.37 -34.99 0.30
C SER A 9 -63.94 -34.20 -0.90
N ILE A 10 -63.18 -33.22 -1.38
CA ILE A 10 -63.58 -32.36 -2.51
C ILE A 10 -63.35 -33.11 -3.82
N ILE A 11 -64.44 -33.62 -4.42
CA ILE A 11 -64.41 -34.35 -5.70
C ILE A 11 -64.53 -33.37 -6.88
N ALA A 12 -63.38 -32.96 -7.44
CA ALA A 12 -63.27 -31.99 -8.53
C ALA A 12 -62.35 -32.50 -9.66
N LYS A 13 -62.19 -31.72 -10.75
CA LYS A 13 -61.29 -32.09 -11.85
C LYS A 13 -59.82 -31.80 -11.48
N CYS A 14 -58.96 -32.80 -11.60
CA CYS A 14 -57.52 -32.65 -11.39
C CYS A 14 -56.91 -31.67 -12.41
N ALA A 15 -56.11 -30.70 -11.93
CA ALA A 15 -55.51 -29.67 -12.77
C ALA A 15 -54.50 -30.19 -13.82
N LEU A 16 -54.01 -31.44 -13.71
CA LEU A 16 -53.05 -32.03 -14.64
C LEU A 16 -53.67 -33.03 -15.64
N CYS A 17 -54.63 -33.85 -15.22
CA CYS A 17 -55.23 -34.88 -16.07
C CYS A 17 -56.72 -34.65 -16.40
N SER A 18 -57.35 -33.60 -15.88
CA SER A 18 -58.78 -33.27 -16.04
C SER A 18 -59.79 -34.33 -15.56
N ILE A 19 -59.35 -35.48 -15.06
CA ILE A 19 -60.19 -36.52 -14.45
C ILE A 19 -60.83 -35.97 -13.18
N LYS A 20 -62.14 -36.24 -12.98
CA LYS A 20 -62.87 -35.90 -11.76
C LYS A 20 -62.56 -36.94 -10.67
N ALA A 21 -61.94 -36.52 -9.58
CA ALA A 21 -61.49 -37.37 -8.47
C ALA A 21 -61.41 -36.56 -7.17
N GLU A 22 -61.14 -37.22 -6.05
CA GLU A 22 -60.65 -36.53 -4.84
C GLU A 22 -59.29 -35.89 -5.12
N LEU A 23 -59.11 -34.64 -4.69
CA LEU A 23 -57.92 -33.84 -4.98
C LEU A 23 -57.15 -33.45 -3.72
N PHE A 24 -55.83 -33.38 -3.87
CA PHE A 24 -54.84 -33.10 -2.84
C PHE A 24 -53.99 -31.91 -3.27
N VAL A 25 -53.54 -31.08 -2.32
CA VAL A 25 -52.60 -29.99 -2.60
C VAL A 25 -51.18 -30.58 -2.61
N CYS A 26 -50.46 -30.43 -3.72
CA CYS A 26 -49.08 -30.90 -3.81
C CYS A 26 -48.13 -29.94 -3.09
N SER A 27 -47.61 -30.33 -1.92
CA SER A 27 -46.70 -29.56 -1.05
C SER A 27 -45.34 -29.16 -1.66
N HIS A 28 -45.10 -29.43 -2.94
CA HIS A 28 -43.90 -29.03 -3.69
C HIS A 28 -44.18 -27.99 -4.79
N CYS A 29 -45.45 -27.70 -5.11
CA CYS A 29 -45.81 -26.74 -6.16
C CYS A 29 -47.21 -26.12 -6.01
N ASP A 30 -47.89 -26.35 -4.88
CA ASP A 30 -49.22 -25.88 -4.48
C ASP A 30 -50.38 -26.17 -5.46
N LYS A 31 -50.14 -27.04 -6.44
CA LYS A 31 -51.16 -27.46 -7.42
C LYS A 31 -52.11 -28.48 -6.80
N VAL A 32 -53.41 -28.26 -7.05
CA VAL A 32 -54.50 -29.14 -6.62
C VAL A 32 -54.70 -30.26 -7.65
N ILE A 33 -54.31 -31.49 -7.29
CA ILE A 33 -54.20 -32.63 -8.20
C ILE A 33 -54.70 -33.93 -7.56
N CYS A 34 -55.14 -34.91 -8.36
CA CYS A 34 -55.55 -36.22 -7.83
C CYS A 34 -54.35 -37.08 -7.44
N GLN A 35 -54.57 -38.09 -6.58
CA GLN A 35 -53.50 -38.94 -6.04
C GLN A 35 -52.57 -39.52 -7.12
N ILE A 36 -53.11 -40.09 -8.20
CA ILE A 36 -52.32 -40.66 -9.32
C ILE A 36 -51.39 -39.63 -9.97
N CYS A 37 -51.77 -38.34 -9.99
CA CYS A 37 -50.92 -37.26 -10.46
C CYS A 37 -49.91 -36.82 -9.39
N LEU A 38 -50.28 -36.86 -8.10
CA LEU A 38 -49.38 -36.60 -6.98
C LEU A 38 -48.26 -37.64 -6.90
N ASP A 39 -48.59 -38.94 -6.98
CA ASP A 39 -47.64 -40.05 -6.95
C ASP A 39 -46.63 -39.94 -8.11
N LYS A 40 -47.12 -39.71 -9.33
CA LYS A 40 -46.28 -39.50 -10.52
C LYS A 40 -45.41 -38.25 -10.42
N HIS A 41 -45.92 -37.17 -9.81
CA HIS A 41 -45.15 -35.95 -9.59
C HIS A 41 -44.06 -36.17 -8.54
N GLN A 42 -44.37 -36.84 -7.43
CA GLN A 42 -43.40 -37.21 -6.38
C GLN A 42 -42.33 -38.17 -6.90
N LEU A 43 -42.68 -39.18 -7.71
CA LEU A 43 -41.71 -40.07 -8.36
C LEU A 43 -40.72 -39.28 -9.23
N LYS A 44 -41.23 -38.44 -10.15
CA LYS A 44 -40.39 -37.62 -11.03
C LYS A 44 -39.55 -36.59 -10.25
N LEU A 45 -40.09 -36.02 -9.18
CA LEU A 45 -39.37 -35.09 -8.32
C LEU A 45 -38.26 -35.80 -7.53
N ASN A 46 -38.48 -37.04 -7.09
CA ASN A 46 -37.45 -37.90 -6.48
C ASN A 46 -36.36 -38.33 -7.49
N GLU A 47 -36.70 -38.54 -8.77
CA GLU A 47 -35.72 -38.79 -9.84
C GLU A 47 -34.82 -37.57 -10.06
N ILE A 48 -35.43 -36.38 -10.22
CA ILE A 48 -34.70 -35.11 -10.38
C ILE A 48 -33.83 -34.81 -9.14
N LEU A 49 -34.34 -35.04 -7.92
CA LEU A 49 -33.55 -34.86 -6.70
C LEU A 49 -32.36 -35.83 -6.62
N LYS A 50 -32.51 -37.09 -7.05
CA LYS A 50 -31.40 -38.05 -7.13
C LYS A 50 -30.34 -37.63 -8.15
N GLU A 51 -30.76 -37.13 -9.31
CA GLU A 51 -29.85 -36.62 -10.35
C GLU A 51 -29.08 -35.39 -9.87
N GLN A 52 -29.77 -34.38 -9.32
CA GLN A 52 -29.14 -33.17 -8.78
C GLN A 52 -28.25 -33.48 -7.58
N TRP A 53 -28.64 -34.41 -6.70
CA TRP A 53 -27.78 -34.87 -5.60
C TRP A 53 -26.52 -35.56 -6.11
N SER A 54 -26.63 -36.40 -7.16
CA SER A 54 -25.47 -37.03 -7.82
C SER A 54 -24.53 -35.98 -8.42
N LEU A 55 -25.07 -34.97 -9.12
CA LEU A 55 -24.31 -33.86 -9.69
C LEU A 55 -23.57 -33.06 -8.60
N CYS A 56 -24.26 -32.71 -7.51
CA CYS A 56 -23.66 -31.99 -6.38
C CYS A 56 -22.60 -32.83 -5.65
N LYS A 57 -22.84 -34.13 -5.45
CA LYS A 57 -21.85 -35.06 -4.86
C LYS A 57 -20.58 -35.14 -5.72
N THR A 58 -20.72 -35.26 -7.04
CA THR A 58 -19.57 -35.27 -7.97
C THR A 58 -18.81 -33.95 -7.95
N LYS A 59 -19.51 -32.80 -7.95
CA LYS A 59 -18.87 -31.48 -7.80
C LYS A 59 -18.12 -31.34 -6.46
N TYR A 60 -18.71 -31.80 -5.36
CA TYR A 60 -18.07 -31.80 -4.05
C TYR A 60 -16.80 -32.66 -4.02
N LEU A 61 -16.87 -33.89 -4.54
CA LEU A 61 -15.71 -34.79 -4.61
C LEU A 61 -14.58 -34.21 -5.49
N ASN A 62 -14.91 -33.58 -6.62
CA ASN A 62 -13.92 -32.92 -7.45
C ASN A 62 -13.24 -31.74 -6.71
N LEU A 63 -14.00 -30.93 -5.98
CA LEU A 63 -13.44 -29.85 -5.14
C LEU A 63 -12.58 -30.39 -3.99
N TYR A 64 -12.99 -31.50 -3.37
CA TYR A 64 -12.22 -32.17 -2.33
C TYR A 64 -10.88 -32.70 -2.86
N HIS A 65 -10.86 -33.37 -4.01
CA HIS A 65 -9.63 -33.84 -4.65
C HIS A 65 -8.74 -32.70 -5.14
N LEU A 66 -9.31 -31.58 -5.60
CA LEU A 66 -8.53 -30.37 -5.91
C LEU A 66 -7.87 -29.78 -4.64
N SER A 67 -8.58 -29.75 -3.52
CA SER A 67 -8.04 -29.28 -2.23
C SER A 67 -6.93 -30.19 -1.71
N ASP A 68 -7.08 -31.52 -1.83
CA ASP A 68 -6.11 -32.53 -1.42
C ASP A 68 -4.84 -32.51 -2.31
N ASN A 69 -4.98 -32.20 -3.60
CA ASN A 69 -3.83 -31.98 -4.48
C ASN A 69 -3.11 -30.66 -4.16
N HIS A 70 -3.84 -29.56 -3.96
CA HIS A 70 -3.26 -28.26 -3.61
C HIS A 70 -2.54 -28.30 -2.24
N ALA A 71 -3.01 -29.11 -1.29
CA ALA A 71 -2.29 -29.37 -0.04
C ALA A 71 -0.94 -30.07 -0.26
N LYS A 72 -0.85 -31.03 -1.18
CA LYS A 72 0.41 -31.71 -1.55
C LYS A 72 1.35 -30.78 -2.33
N GLU A 73 0.81 -29.91 -3.16
CA GLU A 73 1.58 -28.84 -3.83
C GLU A 73 2.18 -27.87 -2.81
N MET A 74 1.43 -27.46 -1.77
CA MET A 74 1.98 -26.64 -0.69
C MET A 74 3.11 -27.34 0.08
N VAL A 75 2.95 -28.62 0.44
CA VAL A 75 4.03 -29.40 1.09
C VAL A 75 5.26 -29.52 0.19
N ASN A 76 5.10 -29.66 -1.13
CA ASN A 76 6.23 -29.63 -2.07
C ASN A 76 6.92 -28.26 -2.13
N VAL A 77 6.17 -27.16 -2.04
CA VAL A 77 6.73 -25.80 -1.97
C VAL A 77 7.50 -25.59 -0.66
N GLU A 78 6.97 -26.04 0.48
CA GLU A 78 7.66 -25.97 1.78
C GLU A 78 8.99 -26.77 1.74
N ASN A 79 8.96 -28.00 1.22
CA ASN A 79 10.16 -28.83 1.06
C ASN A 79 11.23 -28.17 0.16
N GLU A 80 10.84 -27.57 -0.97
CA GLU A 80 11.80 -26.89 -1.85
C GLU A 80 12.28 -25.55 -1.28
N MET A 81 11.46 -24.85 -0.47
CA MET A 81 11.91 -23.67 0.29
C MET A 81 12.95 -24.05 1.36
N ASP A 82 12.78 -25.15 2.08
CA ASP A 82 13.79 -25.63 3.05
C ASP A 82 15.06 -26.15 2.36
N ARG A 83 14.93 -26.75 1.17
CA ARG A 83 16.08 -27.07 0.31
C ARG A 83 16.83 -25.81 -0.14
N ILE A 84 16.12 -24.75 -0.52
CA ILE A 84 16.74 -23.45 -0.87
C ILE A 84 17.44 -22.84 0.34
N ARG A 85 16.83 -22.86 1.54
CA ARG A 85 17.47 -22.43 2.81
C ARG A 85 18.77 -23.19 3.08
N LEU A 86 18.76 -24.52 2.93
CA LEU A 86 19.95 -25.36 3.08
C LEU A 86 21.06 -24.98 2.09
N LEU A 87 20.72 -24.76 0.81
CA LEU A 87 21.68 -24.33 -0.21
C LEU A 87 22.24 -22.94 0.05
N VAL A 88 21.42 -21.98 0.49
CA VAL A 88 21.88 -20.63 0.87
C VAL A 88 22.82 -20.68 2.07
N ASN A 89 22.47 -21.43 3.12
CA ASN A 89 23.31 -21.59 4.29
C ASN A 89 24.65 -22.28 3.94
N GLN A 90 24.62 -23.32 3.10
CA GLN A 90 25.85 -23.97 2.62
C GLN A 90 26.73 -22.98 1.83
N ARG A 91 26.16 -22.20 0.91
CA ARG A 91 26.91 -21.18 0.17
C ARG A 91 27.48 -20.07 1.05
N TYR A 92 26.79 -19.70 2.11
CA TYR A 92 27.30 -18.77 3.12
C TYR A 92 28.51 -19.37 3.86
N THR A 93 28.41 -20.63 4.31
CA THR A 93 29.54 -21.35 4.93
C THR A 93 30.73 -21.54 3.97
N ASP A 94 30.49 -21.90 2.71
CA ASP A 94 31.53 -21.98 1.66
C ASP A 94 32.29 -20.63 1.54
N LEU A 95 31.56 -19.51 1.57
CA LEU A 95 32.11 -18.16 1.45
C LEU A 95 32.89 -17.72 2.70
N VAL A 96 32.37 -17.98 3.90
CA VAL A 96 33.08 -17.70 5.17
C VAL A 96 34.39 -18.47 5.21
N ASN A 97 34.36 -19.78 4.91
CA ASN A 97 35.57 -20.61 4.86
C ASN A 97 36.59 -20.06 3.85
N LEU A 98 36.16 -19.57 2.68
CA LEU A 98 37.05 -18.96 1.68
C LEU A 98 37.72 -17.68 2.21
N ILE A 99 36.95 -16.83 2.90
CA ILE A 99 37.43 -15.58 3.49
C ILE A 99 38.41 -15.84 4.65
N GLU A 100 38.14 -16.83 5.50
CA GLU A 100 39.05 -17.24 6.58
C GLU A 100 40.38 -17.79 6.03
N ASN A 101 40.34 -18.60 4.96
CA ASN A 101 41.54 -19.08 4.30
C ASN A 101 42.37 -17.94 3.69
N GLU A 102 41.74 -16.94 3.05
CA GLU A 102 42.47 -15.77 2.56
C GLU A 102 43.00 -14.87 3.69
N LYS A 103 42.25 -14.68 4.78
CA LYS A 103 42.75 -14.00 6.00
C LYS A 103 44.02 -14.68 6.51
N HIS A 104 44.04 -16.02 6.59
CA HIS A 104 45.21 -16.78 7.00
C HIS A 104 46.37 -16.70 5.98
N ASN A 105 46.09 -16.80 4.68
CA ASN A 105 47.09 -16.63 3.61
C ASN A 105 47.75 -15.24 3.65
N ILE A 106 47.00 -14.19 3.95
CA ILE A 106 47.50 -12.82 4.08
C ILE A 106 48.37 -12.68 5.33
N LEU A 107 47.91 -13.18 6.49
CA LEU A 107 48.68 -13.15 7.74
C LEU A 107 50.02 -13.91 7.60
N ASN A 108 50.01 -15.11 7.03
CA ASN A 108 51.23 -15.90 6.82
C ASN A 108 52.26 -15.15 5.94
N LYS A 109 51.80 -14.52 4.83
CA LYS A 109 52.66 -13.68 3.97
C LYS A 109 53.22 -12.46 4.71
N ILE A 110 52.48 -11.89 5.66
CA ILE A 110 52.93 -10.77 6.50
C ILE A 110 54.00 -11.25 7.48
N GLU A 111 53.81 -12.39 8.15
CA GLU A 111 54.80 -12.99 9.05
C GLU A 111 56.10 -13.35 8.32
N GLU A 112 56.03 -14.00 7.15
CA GLU A 112 57.19 -14.27 6.29
C GLU A 112 57.95 -12.98 5.95
N ASN A 113 57.24 -11.92 5.55
CA ASN A 113 57.84 -10.62 5.25
C ASN A 113 58.47 -9.94 6.48
N ILE A 114 57.91 -10.13 7.68
CA ILE A 114 58.50 -9.61 8.93
C ILE A 114 59.79 -10.36 9.26
N GLN A 115 59.79 -11.70 9.19
CA GLN A 115 60.98 -12.52 9.46
C GLN A 115 62.14 -12.19 8.51
N LEU A 116 61.85 -12.06 7.20
CA LEU A 116 62.82 -11.72 6.17
C LEU A 116 63.41 -10.30 6.31
N ASN A 117 62.72 -9.38 6.99
CA ASN A 117 63.08 -7.95 7.08
C ASN A 117 63.49 -7.49 8.48
N SER A 118 63.88 -8.43 9.34
CA SER A 118 64.14 -8.31 10.79
C SER A 118 65.35 -7.44 11.19
N SER A 119 65.90 -6.61 10.29
CA SER A 119 67.17 -5.89 10.50
C SER A 119 67.12 -4.37 10.54
N ASN A 120 66.02 -3.68 10.14
CA ASN A 120 66.07 -2.21 10.00
C ASN A 120 64.75 -1.40 10.04
N VAL A 121 63.67 -1.88 10.67
CA VAL A 121 62.45 -1.08 10.92
C VAL A 121 62.02 -1.17 12.38
N LYS A 122 61.49 -0.07 12.93
CA LYS A 122 60.91 -0.02 14.28
C LYS A 122 59.68 -0.93 14.33
N HIS A 123 59.81 -2.03 15.07
CA HIS A 123 58.82 -3.11 15.12
C HIS A 123 57.45 -2.67 15.63
N THR A 124 57.39 -1.59 16.42
CA THR A 124 56.18 -1.02 17.01
C THR A 124 55.17 -0.56 15.98
N ASP A 125 55.63 0.18 14.97
CA ASP A 125 54.73 1.00 14.14
C ASP A 125 53.99 0.13 13.11
N LEU A 126 54.65 -0.94 12.65
CA LEU A 126 54.05 -1.96 11.80
C LEU A 126 53.11 -2.89 12.58
N GLN A 127 53.50 -3.30 13.80
CA GLN A 127 52.66 -4.14 14.66
C GLN A 127 51.36 -3.43 15.01
N HIS A 128 51.42 -2.15 15.41
CA HIS A 128 50.26 -1.38 15.81
C HIS A 128 49.24 -1.17 14.67
N LEU A 129 49.70 -1.17 13.41
CA LEU A 129 48.83 -1.14 12.22
C LEU A 129 48.19 -2.50 11.95
N LEU A 130 48.95 -3.60 12.10
CA LEU A 130 48.46 -4.97 11.92
C LEU A 130 47.43 -5.34 13.00
N ASP A 131 47.67 -4.97 14.26
CA ASP A 131 46.74 -5.14 15.37
C ASP A 131 45.44 -4.36 15.11
N SER A 132 45.53 -3.14 14.58
CA SER A 132 44.37 -2.32 14.20
C SER A 132 43.56 -2.93 13.04
N ILE A 133 44.23 -3.42 12.00
CA ILE A 133 43.58 -4.08 10.85
C ILE A 133 42.93 -5.39 11.28
N GLY A 134 43.59 -6.20 12.11
CA GLY A 134 43.04 -7.42 12.68
C GLY A 134 41.80 -7.14 13.53
N GLN A 135 41.89 -6.17 14.44
CA GLN A 135 40.77 -5.79 15.30
C GLN A 135 39.60 -5.20 14.50
N ARG A 136 39.85 -4.41 13.43
CA ARG A 136 38.78 -3.95 12.51
C ARG A 136 38.12 -5.11 11.77
N LEU A 137 38.89 -6.08 11.27
CA LEU A 137 38.35 -7.28 10.62
C LEU A 137 37.50 -8.11 11.59
N ASP A 138 37.98 -8.37 12.81
CA ASP A 138 37.25 -9.18 13.79
C ASP A 138 35.92 -8.53 14.19
N ASN A 139 35.89 -7.20 14.37
CA ASN A 139 34.64 -6.46 14.57
C ASN A 139 33.66 -6.66 13.40
N ILE A 140 34.11 -6.59 12.15
CA ILE A 140 33.28 -6.77 10.93
C ILE A 140 32.62 -8.17 10.88
N PHE A 141 33.26 -9.19 11.47
CA PHE A 141 32.69 -10.54 11.55
C PHE A 141 31.74 -10.75 12.74
N GLU A 142 31.82 -9.95 13.81
CA GLU A 142 30.93 -10.06 14.98
C GLU A 142 29.56 -9.35 14.80
N ASP A 143 29.47 -8.24 14.07
CA ASP A 143 28.19 -7.65 13.64
C ASP A 143 28.16 -7.29 12.14
N PRO A 144 27.72 -8.20 11.26
CA PRO A 144 27.62 -7.93 9.82
C PRO A 144 26.53 -6.91 9.43
N ASN A 145 25.82 -6.31 10.39
CA ASN A 145 24.86 -5.21 10.15
C ASN A 145 25.39 -3.84 10.60
N ALA A 146 26.54 -3.79 11.27
CA ALA A 146 27.13 -2.52 11.69
C ALA A 146 27.70 -1.75 10.47
N SER A 147 27.52 -0.42 10.50
CA SER A 147 27.89 0.48 9.40
C SER A 147 29.38 0.83 9.46
N TYR A 148 30.25 -0.11 9.11
CA TYR A 148 31.69 0.14 8.98
C TYR A 148 31.98 1.13 7.84
N ASP A 149 32.84 2.11 8.11
CA ASP A 149 33.24 3.08 7.10
C ASP A 149 34.29 2.45 6.17
N THR A 150 33.81 1.92 5.04
CA THR A 150 34.62 1.11 4.12
C THR A 150 35.70 1.93 3.42
N GLU A 151 35.52 3.25 3.28
CA GLU A 151 36.53 4.14 2.70
C GLU A 151 37.74 4.29 3.63
N ASP A 152 37.53 4.48 4.95
CA ASP A 152 38.62 4.51 5.95
C ASP A 152 39.45 3.22 5.93
N PHE A 153 38.79 2.05 5.85
CA PHE A 153 39.48 0.76 5.83
C PHE A 153 40.24 0.52 4.52
N LEU A 154 39.68 0.96 3.39
CA LEU A 154 40.39 0.92 2.10
C LEU A 154 41.56 1.91 2.06
N LEU A 155 41.44 3.08 2.70
CA LEU A 155 42.53 4.05 2.86
C LEU A 155 43.66 3.51 3.76
N GLU A 156 43.35 2.78 4.83
CA GLU A 156 44.35 2.08 5.64
C GLU A 156 45.09 1.00 4.83
N ILE A 157 44.36 0.22 4.03
CA ILE A 157 44.94 -0.79 3.11
C ILE A 157 45.78 -0.12 2.00
N GLU A 158 45.33 0.99 1.43
CA GLU A 158 46.09 1.75 0.42
C GLU A 158 47.33 2.41 1.03
N HIS A 159 47.26 2.88 2.28
CA HIS A 159 48.41 3.40 3.02
C HIS A 159 49.43 2.30 3.33
N PHE A 160 48.99 1.12 3.78
CA PHE A 160 49.83 -0.06 3.97
C PHE A 160 50.51 -0.50 2.65
N ASN A 161 49.74 -0.61 1.57
CA ASN A 161 50.28 -0.90 0.24
C ASN A 161 51.25 0.18 -0.24
N THR A 162 51.01 1.46 0.06
CA THR A 162 51.91 2.56 -0.29
C THR A 162 53.22 2.50 0.50
N LEU A 163 53.17 2.18 1.79
CA LEU A 163 54.35 1.92 2.62
C LEU A 163 55.17 0.74 2.07
N MET A 164 54.52 -0.38 1.75
CA MET A 164 55.19 -1.56 1.20
C MET A 164 55.80 -1.28 -0.18
N ASN A 165 55.06 -0.67 -1.11
CA ASN A 165 55.57 -0.27 -2.43
C ASN A 165 56.73 0.76 -2.35
N THR A 166 56.69 1.67 -1.36
CA THR A 166 57.77 2.65 -1.15
C THR A 166 59.04 1.95 -0.62
N ARG A 167 58.87 0.99 0.30
CA ARG A 167 59.95 0.18 0.85
C ARG A 167 60.56 -0.76 -0.20
N GLU A 168 59.74 -1.36 -1.06
CA GLU A 168 60.20 -2.18 -2.18
C GLU A 168 61.03 -1.33 -3.17
N LYS A 169 60.56 -0.14 -3.53
CA LYS A 169 61.33 0.80 -4.38
C LYS A 169 62.65 1.21 -3.72
N GLN A 170 62.68 1.44 -2.41
CA GLN A 170 63.93 1.68 -1.67
C GLN A 170 64.89 0.49 -1.78
N MET A 171 64.41 -0.74 -1.60
CA MET A 171 65.20 -1.96 -1.78
C MET A 171 65.73 -2.11 -3.22
N GLN A 172 64.92 -1.80 -4.23
CA GLN A 172 65.34 -1.82 -5.64
C GLN A 172 66.41 -0.76 -5.95
N THR A 173 66.43 0.37 -5.23
CA THR A 173 67.50 1.39 -5.35
C THR A 173 68.78 1.04 -4.58
N SER A 174 68.72 0.18 -3.55
CA SER A 174 69.91 -0.33 -2.86
C SER A 174 70.51 -1.52 -3.63
N SER A 175 71.53 -1.27 -4.44
CA SER A 175 72.03 -2.23 -5.42
C SER A 175 72.69 -3.48 -4.84
N PHE A 176 72.14 -4.66 -5.17
CA PHE A 176 72.92 -5.89 -5.38
C PHE A 176 72.39 -6.65 -6.60
N LYS A 177 73.28 -7.18 -7.45
CA LYS A 177 72.95 -7.80 -8.75
C LYS A 177 72.93 -9.32 -8.65
N TYR A 178 71.84 -9.97 -9.08
CA TYR A 178 71.86 -11.30 -9.73
C TYR A 178 70.81 -11.31 -10.88
N PRO A 179 70.87 -12.26 -11.85
CA PRO A 179 70.40 -12.01 -13.22
C PRO A 179 68.94 -12.38 -13.52
N SER A 180 68.51 -11.90 -14.67
CA SER A 180 67.21 -12.08 -15.33
C SER A 180 66.57 -13.47 -15.27
N LEU A 181 65.30 -13.50 -14.87
CA LEU A 181 64.28 -14.39 -15.43
C LEU A 181 63.25 -13.55 -16.19
N SER A 182 62.62 -14.14 -17.20
CA SER A 182 61.73 -13.44 -18.15
C SER A 182 60.42 -12.96 -17.50
N PRO A 183 59.85 -11.83 -17.95
CA PRO A 183 58.62 -11.29 -17.35
C PRO A 183 57.40 -12.16 -17.69
N MET A 184 56.76 -12.72 -16.66
CA MET A 184 55.32 -13.00 -16.74
C MET A 184 54.56 -11.67 -16.68
N LYS A 185 53.56 -11.49 -17.54
CA LYS A 185 52.64 -10.35 -17.44
C LYS A 185 51.80 -10.49 -16.17
N PRO A 186 51.52 -9.41 -15.43
CA PRO A 186 50.37 -9.39 -14.54
C PRO A 186 49.10 -9.56 -15.38
N THR A 187 48.28 -10.56 -15.05
CA THR A 187 46.87 -10.59 -15.45
C THR A 187 46.13 -9.42 -14.80
N SER A 188 45.15 -8.87 -15.49
CA SER A 188 44.39 -7.72 -15.01
C SER A 188 43.16 -8.18 -14.22
N ILE A 189 42.68 -7.38 -13.26
CA ILE A 189 41.47 -7.72 -12.49
C ILE A 189 40.21 -7.80 -13.39
N SER A 190 40.22 -7.13 -14.55
CA SER A 190 39.18 -7.30 -15.59
C SER A 190 39.10 -8.71 -16.16
N ASP A 191 40.16 -9.52 -16.10
CA ASP A 191 40.16 -10.90 -16.59
C ASP A 191 39.41 -11.88 -15.65
N ILE A 192 39.02 -11.43 -14.44
CA ILE A 192 38.37 -12.27 -13.41
C ILE A 192 36.83 -12.16 -13.45
N PHE A 193 36.27 -11.07 -14.00
CA PHE A 193 34.82 -10.83 -14.08
C PHE A 193 34.26 -10.90 -15.52
N GLY A 194 35.00 -11.53 -16.44
CA GLY A 194 34.73 -11.50 -17.87
C GLY A 194 33.73 -12.52 -18.43
N GLU A 195 33.18 -13.45 -17.62
CA GLU A 195 32.47 -14.62 -18.16
C GLU A 195 31.20 -15.03 -17.39
N LEU A 196 30.05 -14.46 -17.76
CA LEU A 196 28.72 -15.00 -17.41
C LEU A 196 27.59 -14.53 -18.38
N GLN A 197 27.78 -14.73 -19.68
CA GLN A 197 26.70 -14.59 -20.67
C GLN A 197 26.00 -15.94 -20.92
N TRP A 198 24.67 -15.97 -20.78
CA TRP A 198 23.84 -17.04 -21.32
C TRP A 198 22.70 -16.47 -22.17
N ASN A 199 22.59 -16.95 -23.40
CA ASN A 199 21.63 -16.49 -24.39
C ASN A 199 20.28 -17.21 -24.26
N PHE A 200 19.18 -16.50 -24.57
CA PHE A 200 18.02 -17.12 -25.20
C PHE A 200 17.50 -16.23 -26.35
N SER A 201 17.22 -16.86 -27.49
CA SER A 201 17.03 -16.18 -28.78
C SER A 201 15.60 -15.68 -29.01
N PRO A 202 15.41 -14.55 -29.72
CA PRO A 202 14.09 -14.09 -30.15
C PRO A 202 13.61 -14.80 -31.43
N MET A 203 12.31 -15.09 -31.53
CA MET A 203 11.68 -15.53 -32.78
C MET A 203 10.90 -14.41 -33.47
N SER A 204 11.45 -13.93 -34.59
CA SER A 204 10.76 -13.44 -35.81
C SER A 204 9.44 -12.63 -35.70
N ASN A 205 9.50 -11.37 -36.14
CA ASN A 205 8.35 -10.63 -36.66
C ASN A 205 7.75 -11.32 -37.92
N PRO A 206 6.57 -10.85 -38.39
CA PRO A 206 6.65 -10.05 -39.61
C PRO A 206 5.89 -8.70 -39.58
N THR A 207 6.68 -7.67 -39.85
CA THR A 207 6.42 -6.38 -40.50
C THR A 207 5.04 -6.11 -41.12
N LEU A 208 4.51 -4.90 -40.86
CA LEU A 208 3.85 -4.07 -41.88
C LEU A 208 4.30 -2.61 -41.73
N THR A 209 4.10 -1.77 -42.76
CA THR A 209 4.99 -0.63 -43.04
C THR A 209 4.29 0.72 -43.25
N ARG A 210 5.11 1.79 -43.23
CA ARG A 210 4.85 3.17 -43.69
C ARG A 210 3.95 4.04 -42.79
N SER A 211 4.14 5.37 -42.69
CA SER A 211 5.29 6.22 -43.11
C SER A 211 5.16 7.68 -42.63
N SER A 212 6.29 8.39 -42.50
CA SER A 212 6.47 9.82 -42.86
C SER A 212 5.74 10.88 -41.97
N ILE A 213 6.08 12.18 -41.90
CA ILE A 213 7.17 13.01 -42.51
C ILE A 213 7.29 14.35 -41.72
N ILE A 214 8.51 14.89 -41.46
CA ILE A 214 8.89 16.34 -41.40
C ILE A 214 8.12 17.24 -40.34
N ASP A 215 8.52 18.42 -39.84
CA ASP A 215 9.66 19.35 -40.01
C ASP A 215 10.22 19.85 -38.65
N SER A 216 10.95 20.97 -38.67
CA SER A 216 12.20 21.21 -37.94
C SER A 216 12.36 22.65 -37.42
N ARG A 217 13.53 22.95 -36.80
CA ARG A 217 14.07 24.30 -36.48
C ARG A 217 13.29 25.07 -35.37
N SER A 218 13.82 26.11 -34.74
CA SER A 218 15.21 26.48 -34.35
C SER A 218 15.15 27.77 -33.51
N LEU A 219 16.08 28.02 -32.58
CA LEU A 219 16.82 29.30 -32.49
C LEU A 219 17.85 29.30 -31.34
N ASN A 220 18.99 29.96 -31.58
CA ASN A 220 19.97 30.35 -30.58
C ASN A 220 19.88 31.87 -30.36
N SER A 221 20.22 32.35 -29.17
CA SER A 221 20.79 33.70 -29.00
C SER A 221 21.74 33.75 -27.79
N LYS A 222 22.94 34.28 -28.01
CA LYS A 222 23.90 34.67 -26.96
C LYS A 222 23.85 36.19 -26.76
N LEU A 223 24.20 36.65 -25.56
CA LEU A 223 24.95 37.89 -25.23
C LEU A 223 25.14 37.85 -23.71
N ASN A 224 26.34 37.66 -23.13
CA ASN A 224 27.54 38.52 -23.09
C ASN A 224 27.31 39.91 -22.46
N GLY A 225 27.80 40.06 -21.22
CA GLY A 225 27.97 41.28 -20.43
C GLY A 225 28.86 40.94 -19.21
N SER A 226 29.72 41.88 -18.76
CA SER A 226 30.86 41.52 -17.88
C SER A 226 31.60 42.75 -17.31
N ILE A 227 32.36 42.56 -16.22
CA ILE A 227 33.40 43.46 -15.64
C ILE A 227 32.78 44.68 -14.91
N SER A 228 33.25 45.24 -13.77
CA SER A 228 34.51 45.23 -12.96
C SER A 228 34.14 45.58 -11.47
N SER A 229 34.97 45.50 -10.41
CA SER A 229 36.34 44.99 -10.13
C SER A 229 36.66 45.13 -8.61
N GLU A 230 37.49 44.23 -8.06
CA GLU A 230 38.58 44.51 -7.07
C GLU A 230 38.25 45.11 -5.66
N THR A 231 38.97 44.85 -4.54
CA THR A 231 40.26 44.13 -4.30
C THR A 231 40.38 43.60 -2.85
N ASN A 232 41.24 42.58 -2.61
CA ASN A 232 41.78 42.09 -1.29
C ASN A 232 40.74 41.43 -0.32
N ASP A 233 41.02 40.58 0.70
CA ASP A 233 42.18 39.79 1.21
C ASP A 233 41.65 38.78 2.28
N GLU A 234 42.25 37.63 2.68
CA GLU A 234 43.31 36.77 2.09
C GLU A 234 43.19 35.28 2.62
N PHE A 235 44.19 34.72 3.35
CA PHE A 235 44.27 33.33 3.90
C PHE A 235 43.29 33.02 5.07
N HIS A 236 42.81 31.78 5.30
CA HIS A 236 43.56 30.52 5.49
C HIS A 236 42.82 29.22 5.02
N GLU A 237 43.48 28.08 5.22
CA GLU A 237 43.23 26.76 4.62
C GLU A 237 41.95 26.01 5.06
N GLY A 238 41.55 25.03 4.22
CA GLY A 238 41.28 23.66 4.72
C GLY A 238 39.84 23.27 5.02
N SER A 239 39.13 22.75 4.02
CA SER A 239 38.00 21.82 4.27
C SER A 239 37.93 20.71 3.21
N THR A 240 37.88 19.48 3.71
CA THR A 240 37.90 18.22 2.96
C THR A 240 36.71 18.05 2.03
N ILE A 241 36.95 17.46 0.84
CA ILE A 241 35.88 16.89 0.01
C ILE A 241 35.40 15.62 0.70
N THR A 242 34.19 15.65 1.27
CA THR A 242 33.57 14.45 1.86
C THR A 242 33.01 13.51 0.77
N PRO A 243 33.18 12.19 0.89
CA PRO A 243 32.56 11.25 -0.04
C PRO A 243 31.04 11.28 0.08
N LYS A 244 30.36 11.07 -1.05
CA LYS A 244 28.90 11.09 -1.12
C LYS A 244 28.34 9.72 -0.72
N LYS A 245 27.82 9.65 0.51
CA LYS A 245 26.89 8.57 0.91
C LYS A 245 25.80 8.38 -0.17
N PRO A 246 25.28 7.16 -0.36
CA PRO A 246 24.07 6.95 -1.15
C PRO A 246 22.94 7.77 -0.52
N THR A 247 22.57 8.88 -1.15
CA THR A 247 21.69 9.89 -0.56
C THR A 247 20.26 9.36 -0.51
N SER A 248 19.87 8.73 0.61
CA SER A 248 18.48 8.76 1.03
C SER A 248 18.07 10.23 1.11
N MET A 249 17.15 10.66 0.23
CA MET A 249 16.74 12.06 0.20
C MET A 249 16.18 12.43 1.58
N PRO A 250 16.64 13.52 2.21
CA PRO A 250 16.13 13.94 3.50
C PRO A 250 14.66 14.32 3.34
N VAL A 251 13.78 13.46 3.86
CA VAL A 251 12.32 13.59 3.77
C VAL A 251 11.91 14.93 4.38
N MET A 252 11.37 15.83 3.55
CA MET A 252 11.13 17.21 3.98
C MET A 252 9.98 17.26 4.99
N GLN A 253 10.15 17.99 6.10
CA GLN A 253 9.03 18.24 7.00
C GLN A 253 8.14 19.34 6.41
N ARG A 254 6.86 19.03 6.13
CA ARG A 254 5.89 20.03 5.61
C ARG A 254 5.64 21.12 6.65
N GLN A 255 5.43 22.36 6.20
CA GLN A 255 5.21 23.50 7.07
C GLN A 255 3.72 23.67 7.38
N LYS A 256 3.39 23.80 8.67
CA LYS A 256 2.01 24.07 9.11
C LYS A 256 1.68 25.55 8.84
N GLN A 257 0.74 25.78 7.93
CA GLN A 257 0.42 27.11 7.41
C GLN A 257 -0.70 27.82 8.20
N TRP A 258 -1.78 27.12 8.56
CA TRP A 258 -2.86 27.69 9.38
C TRP A 258 -3.56 26.63 10.24
N THR A 259 -4.41 27.11 11.16
CA THR A 259 -5.28 26.28 12.01
C THR A 259 -6.69 26.89 12.01
N LEU A 260 -7.72 26.05 11.99
CA LEU A 260 -9.10 26.43 12.28
C LEU A 260 -9.59 25.66 13.51
N ASP A 261 -10.40 26.27 14.37
CA ASP A 261 -11.17 25.54 15.37
C ASP A 261 -12.44 24.95 14.72
N ALA A 262 -12.82 23.75 15.17
CA ALA A 262 -14.02 23.02 14.75
C ALA A 262 -14.86 22.62 15.98
N ALA A 263 -16.19 22.66 15.84
CA ALA A 263 -17.12 22.46 16.94
C ALA A 263 -17.08 21.02 17.50
N GLY A 264 -16.94 20.03 16.62
CA GLY A 264 -16.63 18.64 16.95
C GLY A 264 -15.24 18.23 16.49
N VAL A 265 -14.78 17.04 16.88
CA VAL A 265 -13.55 16.44 16.32
C VAL A 265 -13.80 16.02 14.87
N PRO A 266 -13.14 16.61 13.86
CA PRO A 266 -13.40 16.27 12.46
C PRO A 266 -12.82 14.90 12.10
N HIS A 267 -13.68 13.89 12.11
CA HIS A 267 -13.34 12.51 11.72
C HIS A 267 -13.30 12.37 10.19
N PHE A 268 -14.09 13.18 9.48
CA PHE A 268 -14.16 13.19 8.02
C PHE A 268 -13.92 14.61 7.52
N LEU A 269 -12.97 14.75 6.61
CA LEU A 269 -12.78 15.95 5.80
C LEU A 269 -13.13 15.58 4.36
N CYS A 270 -13.98 16.37 3.70
CA CYS A 270 -14.30 16.23 2.29
C CYS A 270 -14.34 17.60 1.61
N ILE A 271 -13.79 17.68 0.41
CA ILE A 271 -13.75 18.92 -0.36
C ILE A 271 -14.60 18.78 -1.61
N LEU A 272 -15.46 19.77 -1.82
CA LEU A 272 -16.32 19.87 -2.98
C LEU A 272 -15.86 21.02 -3.87
N SER A 273 -15.22 20.67 -4.99
CA SER A 273 -14.84 21.62 -6.04
C SER A 273 -16.06 22.05 -6.84
N LYS A 274 -16.52 23.29 -6.61
CA LYS A 274 -17.55 24.02 -7.36
C LYS A 274 -16.92 25.34 -7.87
N LYS A 275 -17.74 26.35 -8.19
CA LYS A 275 -17.26 27.74 -8.40
C LYS A 275 -16.40 28.28 -7.25
N ASN A 276 -16.69 27.80 -6.03
CA ASN A 276 -15.85 27.97 -4.85
C ASN A 276 -15.52 26.55 -4.33
N HIS A 277 -14.37 26.35 -3.71
CA HIS A 277 -14.07 25.09 -3.03
C HIS A 277 -14.67 25.13 -1.62
N LEU A 278 -15.39 24.06 -1.25
CA LEU A 278 -16.07 23.95 0.05
C LEU A 278 -15.49 22.78 0.83
N LEU A 279 -14.99 23.05 2.05
CA LEU A 279 -14.53 22.05 3.00
C LEU A 279 -15.67 21.71 3.95
N PHE A 280 -16.10 20.44 3.92
CA PHE A 280 -17.02 19.86 4.88
C PHE A 280 -16.19 19.11 5.93
N ALA A 281 -16.20 19.60 7.17
CA ALA A 281 -15.57 18.96 8.30
C ALA A 281 -16.65 18.32 9.17
N CYS A 282 -16.73 16.99 9.17
CA CYS A 282 -17.78 16.23 9.84
C CYS A 282 -17.20 15.38 10.98
N ASP A 283 -17.85 15.39 12.13
CA ASP A 283 -17.57 14.43 13.20
C ASP A 283 -18.23 13.06 12.94
N LYS A 284 -18.02 12.10 13.84
CA LYS A 284 -18.61 10.76 13.72
C LYS A 284 -20.10 10.66 14.06
N TYR A 285 -20.74 11.75 14.50
CA TYR A 285 -22.15 11.81 14.88
C TYR A 285 -23.00 12.61 13.87
N GLY A 286 -22.37 13.27 12.90
CA GLY A 286 -23.04 14.05 11.85
C GLY A 286 -23.11 15.55 12.11
N SER A 287 -22.37 16.08 13.08
CA SER A 287 -22.13 17.53 13.20
C SER A 287 -21.15 17.96 12.10
N ILE A 288 -21.51 19.00 11.34
CA ILE A 288 -20.73 19.50 10.20
C ILE A 288 -20.45 20.99 10.37
N ASP A 289 -19.17 21.35 10.35
CA ASP A 289 -18.70 22.71 10.08
C ASP A 289 -18.38 22.84 8.57
N LEU A 290 -18.92 23.88 7.93
CA LEU A 290 -18.74 24.14 6.50
C LEU A 290 -17.91 25.41 6.29
N TYR A 291 -16.78 25.27 5.58
CA TYR A 291 -15.87 26.37 5.27
C TYR A 291 -15.72 26.58 3.76
N GLN A 292 -15.39 27.80 3.35
CA GLN A 292 -14.95 28.14 2.00
C GLN A 292 -13.42 28.26 1.96
N LEU A 293 -12.80 27.44 1.12
CA LEU A 293 -11.38 27.52 0.75
C LEU A 293 -11.19 28.56 -0.36
N ASP A 294 -10.04 29.22 -0.35
CA ASP A 294 -9.55 29.99 -1.51
C ASP A 294 -8.69 29.07 -2.40
N SER A 295 -8.96 29.05 -3.71
CA SER A 295 -8.18 28.26 -4.67
C SER A 295 -6.83 28.90 -4.99
N ASN A 296 -6.70 30.22 -4.86
CA ASN A 296 -5.60 30.99 -5.42
C ASN A 296 -4.50 31.23 -4.38
N GLU A 297 -4.87 31.24 -3.09
CA GLU A 297 -3.92 31.43 -2.00
C GLU A 297 -4.21 30.45 -0.83
N PRO A 298 -3.65 29.23 -0.85
CA PRO A 298 -3.83 28.23 0.22
C PRO A 298 -3.24 28.67 1.58
N ARG A 299 -2.54 29.81 1.62
CA ARG A 299 -2.04 30.46 2.83
C ARG A 299 -3.11 31.19 3.63
N ILE A 300 -4.23 31.56 3.00
CA ILE A 300 -5.36 32.21 3.67
C ILE A 300 -6.18 31.17 4.44
N ALA A 301 -6.49 31.46 5.71
CA ALA A 301 -7.34 30.61 6.53
C ALA A 301 -8.78 30.57 5.98
N PRO A 302 -9.38 29.38 5.78
CA PRO A 302 -10.72 29.25 5.19
C PRO A 302 -11.82 29.99 5.96
N ARG A 303 -12.73 30.61 5.21
CA ARG A 303 -13.87 31.33 5.80
C ARG A 303 -14.97 30.35 6.23
N HIS A 304 -15.23 30.26 7.53
CA HIS A 304 -16.40 29.54 8.03
C HIS A 304 -17.71 30.12 7.47
N LEU A 305 -18.63 29.26 7.02
CA LEU A 305 -19.91 29.62 6.42
C LEU A 305 -21.10 29.29 7.32
N ARG A 306 -21.14 28.08 7.90
CA ARG A 306 -22.18 27.62 8.83
C ARG A 306 -21.82 26.28 9.48
N GLN A 307 -22.44 26.00 10.62
CA GLN A 307 -22.55 24.68 11.22
C GLN A 307 -23.95 24.08 10.97
N PHE A 308 -24.10 22.76 10.87
CA PHE A 308 -25.39 22.05 10.88
C PHE A 308 -25.24 20.57 11.27
N GLU A 309 -26.33 19.91 11.69
CA GLU A 309 -26.37 18.47 12.00
C GLU A 309 -27.08 17.68 10.90
N LEU A 310 -26.56 16.50 10.52
CA LEU A 310 -27.24 15.54 9.65
C LEU A 310 -28.29 14.70 10.39
N PHE A 311 -28.05 14.45 11.67
CA PHE A 311 -28.92 13.67 12.54
C PHE A 311 -29.25 14.52 13.78
N PRO A 312 -30.31 15.35 13.74
CA PRO A 312 -30.62 16.30 14.80
C PRO A 312 -30.77 15.64 16.17
N GLY A 313 -29.98 16.08 17.15
CA GLY A 313 -29.99 15.55 18.53
C GLY A 313 -29.41 14.14 18.70
N ASN A 314 -28.72 13.60 17.70
CA ASN A 314 -28.14 12.24 17.71
C ASN A 314 -27.21 11.97 18.91
N THR A 315 -26.44 12.98 19.33
CA THR A 315 -25.54 12.91 20.49
C THR A 315 -26.25 12.75 21.84
N ALA A 316 -27.56 13.03 21.90
CA ALA A 316 -28.42 12.80 23.07
C ALA A 316 -29.26 11.51 22.96
N SER A 317 -29.14 10.75 21.86
CA SER A 317 -29.83 9.46 21.69
C SER A 317 -29.19 8.37 22.57
N PRO A 318 -29.97 7.47 23.20
CA PRO A 318 -29.42 6.28 23.84
C PRO A 318 -28.78 5.30 22.84
N GLN A 319 -29.19 5.36 21.56
CA GLN A 319 -28.60 4.63 20.44
C GLN A 319 -28.22 5.65 19.35
N PRO A 320 -27.01 6.24 19.41
CA PRO A 320 -26.57 7.18 18.38
C PRO A 320 -26.24 6.45 17.07
N GLN A 321 -26.57 7.09 15.94
CA GLN A 321 -26.02 6.75 14.63
C GLN A 321 -24.53 7.15 14.60
N ILE A 322 -23.67 6.19 14.27
CA ILE A 322 -22.23 6.39 14.09
C ILE A 322 -21.94 6.37 12.59
N ILE A 323 -21.32 7.43 12.08
CA ILE A 323 -20.91 7.53 10.68
C ILE A 323 -19.65 6.68 10.48
N GLU A 324 -19.72 5.74 9.54
CA GLU A 324 -18.57 4.98 9.03
C GLU A 324 -17.92 5.69 7.85
N THR A 325 -18.76 6.24 6.96
CA THR A 325 -18.31 6.81 5.68
C THR A 325 -19.05 8.10 5.39
N PHE A 326 -18.31 9.09 4.91
CA PHE A 326 -18.80 10.42 4.55
C PHE A 326 -18.18 10.80 3.21
N THR A 327 -18.99 11.18 2.22
CA THR A 327 -18.53 11.67 0.93
C THR A 327 -19.47 12.75 0.39
N VAL A 328 -18.93 13.71 -0.36
CA VAL A 328 -19.69 14.88 -0.84
C VAL A 328 -19.43 15.09 -2.33
N TYR A 329 -20.50 15.19 -3.11
CA TYR A 329 -20.47 15.55 -4.54
C TYR A 329 -21.67 16.47 -4.84
N THR A 330 -21.89 16.81 -6.12
CA THR A 330 -23.11 17.56 -6.51
C THR A 330 -24.16 16.58 -7.04
N PRO A 331 -25.36 16.46 -6.43
CA PRO A 331 -25.97 17.40 -5.48
C PRO A 331 -25.92 17.01 -3.99
N PHE A 332 -25.45 15.80 -3.63
CA PHE A 332 -25.67 15.23 -2.29
C PHE A 332 -24.43 15.16 -1.37
N ILE A 333 -24.69 15.17 -0.07
CA ILE A 333 -23.85 14.52 0.96
C ILE A 333 -24.35 13.08 1.07
N VAL A 334 -23.44 12.10 1.01
CA VAL A 334 -23.78 10.67 1.14
C VAL A 334 -23.01 10.08 2.31
N VAL A 335 -23.76 9.35 3.14
CA VAL A 335 -23.29 8.86 4.44
C VAL A 335 -23.67 7.39 4.58
N SER A 336 -22.72 6.56 5.00
CA SER A 336 -23.01 5.23 5.57
C SER A 336 -22.87 5.31 7.08
N ALA A 337 -23.90 4.90 7.81
CA ALA A 337 -23.94 4.93 9.27
C ALA A 337 -24.65 3.69 9.85
N HIS A 338 -24.23 3.26 11.03
CA HIS A 338 -24.85 2.19 11.80
C HIS A 338 -25.32 2.71 13.18
N LEU A 339 -26.27 2.01 13.83
CA LEU A 339 -26.50 2.21 15.26
C LEU A 339 -25.28 1.68 16.04
N ASN A 340 -24.87 2.39 17.09
CA ASN A 340 -23.65 2.12 17.87
C ASN A 340 -23.52 0.66 18.37
N ASP A 341 -24.63 -0.05 18.54
CA ASP A 341 -24.78 -1.43 18.98
C ASP A 341 -25.05 -2.44 17.84
N GLN A 342 -24.96 -2.01 16.56
CA GLN A 342 -25.25 -2.80 15.36
C GLN A 342 -24.19 -2.60 14.23
N ALA A 343 -22.90 -2.70 14.57
CA ALA A 343 -21.78 -2.41 13.65
C ALA A 343 -21.67 -3.28 12.38
N ASP A 344 -22.46 -4.35 12.26
CA ASP A 344 -22.52 -5.19 11.04
C ASP A 344 -23.73 -4.86 10.13
N THR A 345 -24.56 -3.86 10.48
CA THR A 345 -25.65 -3.36 9.63
C THR A 345 -25.61 -1.83 9.51
N SER A 346 -24.99 -1.33 8.44
CA SER A 346 -25.05 0.09 8.07
C SER A 346 -26.15 0.39 7.04
N SER A 347 -26.60 1.65 7.04
CA SER A 347 -27.59 2.20 6.13
C SER A 347 -27.03 3.40 5.39
N ILE A 348 -27.40 3.56 4.12
CA ILE A 348 -26.98 4.71 3.32
C ILE A 348 -28.05 5.81 3.38
N TYR A 349 -27.60 7.02 3.68
CA TYR A 349 -28.39 8.24 3.76
C TYR A 349 -27.91 9.26 2.72
N PHE A 350 -28.86 9.99 2.13
CA PHE A 350 -28.62 11.05 1.17
C PHE A 350 -29.20 12.36 1.71
N PHE A 351 -28.35 13.36 1.88
CA PHE A 351 -28.73 14.71 2.31
C PHE A 351 -28.35 15.73 1.24
N ASP A 352 -29.01 16.88 1.21
CA ASP A 352 -28.51 18.01 0.44
C ASP A 352 -27.36 18.73 1.17
N HIS A 353 -26.74 19.71 0.53
CA HIS A 353 -25.66 20.50 1.15
C HIS A 353 -26.11 21.42 2.30
N ARG A 354 -27.40 21.41 2.69
CA ARG A 354 -27.95 22.06 3.89
C ARG A 354 -28.16 21.08 5.05
N GLY A 355 -27.91 19.79 4.86
CA GLY A 355 -28.17 18.73 5.84
C GLY A 355 -29.60 18.19 5.82
N VAL A 356 -30.45 18.60 4.87
CA VAL A 356 -31.83 18.10 4.78
C VAL A 356 -31.81 16.75 4.08
N LYS A 357 -32.32 15.69 4.73
CA LYS A 357 -32.47 14.34 4.16
C LYS A 357 -33.37 14.39 2.92
N GLN A 358 -32.93 13.81 1.81
CA GLN A 358 -33.58 13.93 0.48
C GLN A 358 -34.35 12.68 0.04
N ALA A 359 -34.05 11.52 0.62
CA ALA A 359 -34.72 10.25 0.36
C ALA A 359 -34.80 9.42 1.64
N ASP A 360 -35.69 8.43 1.68
CA ASP A 360 -35.81 7.50 2.80
C ASP A 360 -34.52 6.71 3.06
N THR A 361 -34.40 6.16 4.27
CA THR A 361 -33.20 5.39 4.65
C THR A 361 -33.11 4.12 3.81
N CYS A 362 -32.06 4.01 3.00
CA CYS A 362 -31.82 2.79 2.24
C CYS A 362 -31.15 1.75 3.14
N LEU A 363 -31.97 0.95 3.81
CA LEU A 363 -31.56 -0.25 4.53
C LEU A 363 -30.78 -1.18 3.59
N GLN A 364 -29.57 -1.58 4.00
CA GLN A 364 -28.75 -2.48 3.21
C GLN A 364 -28.80 -3.90 3.76
N ASN A 365 -28.92 -4.89 2.86
CA ASN A 365 -28.71 -6.30 3.20
C ASN A 365 -27.21 -6.68 3.27
N PHE A 366 -26.31 -5.72 3.01
CA PHE A 366 -24.85 -5.90 2.96
C PHE A 366 -24.16 -4.64 3.52
N PRO A 367 -23.32 -4.73 4.57
CA PRO A 367 -22.66 -3.56 5.16
C PRO A 367 -21.54 -3.04 4.26
N VAL A 368 -21.59 -1.73 3.97
CA VAL A 368 -20.64 -1.05 3.07
C VAL A 368 -19.63 -0.26 3.89
N ARG A 369 -18.39 -0.77 3.95
CA ARG A 369 -17.35 -0.26 4.84
C ARG A 369 -16.67 1.03 4.36
N GLN A 370 -16.69 1.29 3.06
CA GLN A 370 -16.24 2.57 2.51
C GLN A 370 -17.04 2.92 1.26
N LEU A 371 -17.42 4.20 1.15
CA LEU A 371 -17.97 4.82 -0.06
C LEU A 371 -17.05 5.93 -0.58
N SER A 372 -17.04 6.19 -1.89
CA SER A 372 -16.37 7.36 -2.48
C SER A 372 -17.05 7.79 -3.78
N ALA A 373 -17.30 9.09 -3.95
CA ALA A 373 -18.00 9.63 -5.11
C ALA A 373 -17.04 10.15 -6.19
N ASP A 374 -17.16 9.64 -7.41
CA ASP A 374 -16.39 10.02 -8.59
C ASP A 374 -17.22 10.92 -9.51
N VAL A 375 -16.91 12.21 -9.52
CA VAL A 375 -17.63 13.21 -10.33
C VAL A 375 -17.29 13.08 -11.82
N SER A 376 -16.11 12.56 -12.17
CA SER A 376 -15.62 12.46 -13.55
C SER A 376 -16.24 11.28 -14.29
N PHE A 377 -16.26 10.09 -13.66
CA PHE A 377 -16.97 8.91 -14.19
C PHE A 377 -18.47 8.92 -13.85
N LYS A 378 -18.91 9.82 -12.97
CA LYS A 378 -20.27 9.89 -12.40
C LYS A 378 -20.68 8.61 -11.67
N CYS A 379 -19.76 8.02 -10.92
CA CYS A 379 -19.97 6.77 -10.18
C CYS A 379 -19.84 6.95 -8.66
N LEU A 380 -20.67 6.24 -7.88
CA LEU A 380 -20.44 5.96 -6.47
C LEU A 380 -19.70 4.63 -6.37
N TRP A 381 -18.48 4.63 -5.85
CA TRP A 381 -17.71 3.43 -5.55
C TRP A 381 -17.99 2.96 -4.11
N GLY A 382 -18.05 1.66 -3.88
CA GLY A 382 -18.24 1.08 -2.54
C GLY A 382 -17.53 -0.26 -2.34
N ILE A 383 -17.13 -0.57 -1.10
CA ILE A 383 -16.62 -1.90 -0.73
C ILE A 383 -17.66 -2.67 0.09
N ASP A 384 -18.07 -3.84 -0.40
CA ASP A 384 -18.88 -4.81 0.34
C ASP A 384 -17.99 -5.64 1.28
N ARG A 385 -18.24 -5.54 2.59
CA ARG A 385 -17.42 -6.19 3.62
C ARG A 385 -17.61 -7.71 3.69
N HIS A 386 -18.74 -8.25 3.22
CA HIS A 386 -19.04 -9.68 3.29
C HIS A 386 -18.74 -10.42 1.99
N GLN A 387 -18.95 -9.77 0.84
CA GLN A 387 -18.73 -10.40 -0.47
C GLN A 387 -17.29 -10.21 -0.99
N HIS A 388 -16.44 -9.52 -0.21
CA HIS A 388 -15.05 -9.21 -0.55
C HIS A 388 -14.91 -8.69 -1.99
N LEU A 389 -15.63 -7.60 -2.28
CA LEU A 389 -15.62 -6.96 -3.59
C LEU A 389 -15.75 -5.44 -3.50
N VAL A 390 -15.19 -4.77 -4.50
CA VAL A 390 -15.53 -3.38 -4.84
C VAL A 390 -16.59 -3.41 -5.92
N TYR A 391 -17.63 -2.61 -5.74
CA TYR A 391 -18.68 -2.37 -6.72
C TYR A 391 -18.77 -0.86 -7.02
N TYR A 392 -19.51 -0.51 -8.07
CA TYR A 392 -19.99 0.85 -8.29
C TYR A 392 -21.46 0.89 -8.69
N ASN A 393 -22.02 2.09 -8.67
CA ASN A 393 -23.27 2.45 -9.34
C ASN A 393 -23.15 3.89 -9.86
N GLN A 394 -24.10 4.37 -10.67
CA GLN A 394 -24.14 5.77 -11.07
C GLN A 394 -24.44 6.68 -9.87
N LEU A 395 -23.91 7.90 -9.86
CA LEU A 395 -24.27 8.92 -8.87
C LEU A 395 -25.73 9.36 -9.09
N PRO A 396 -26.62 9.29 -8.09
CA PRO A 396 -27.96 9.82 -8.21
C PRO A 396 -27.94 11.34 -8.35
N MET A 397 -28.75 11.85 -9.27
CA MET A 397 -28.97 13.28 -9.52
C MET A 397 -30.28 13.80 -8.91
N ASN A 398 -31.17 12.91 -8.48
CA ASN A 398 -32.48 13.21 -7.91
C ASN A 398 -32.94 12.10 -6.95
N VAL A 399 -34.08 12.33 -6.28
CA VAL A 399 -34.66 11.42 -5.28
C VAL A 399 -35.03 10.06 -5.88
N GLN A 400 -35.55 10.05 -7.11
CA GLN A 400 -36.02 8.84 -7.79
C GLN A 400 -34.87 7.87 -8.13
N GLN A 401 -33.68 8.38 -8.42
CA GLN A 401 -32.52 7.54 -8.76
C GLN A 401 -31.90 6.83 -7.54
N ILE A 402 -32.08 7.34 -6.33
CA ILE A 402 -31.42 6.82 -5.12
C ILE A 402 -31.71 5.34 -4.86
N ALA A 403 -32.94 4.87 -5.12
CA ALA A 403 -33.29 3.45 -4.99
C ALA A 403 -32.49 2.55 -5.96
N ASN A 404 -32.39 2.96 -7.23
CA ASN A 404 -31.66 2.22 -8.26
C ASN A 404 -30.16 2.15 -7.95
N CYS A 405 -29.60 3.22 -7.36
CA CYS A 405 -28.19 3.33 -6.98
C CYS A 405 -27.73 2.28 -5.94
N ILE A 406 -28.66 1.61 -5.27
CA ILE A 406 -28.38 0.56 -4.27
C ILE A 406 -28.87 -0.83 -4.76
N GLN A 407 -29.92 -0.88 -5.58
CA GLN A 407 -30.44 -2.15 -6.13
C GLN A 407 -29.63 -2.71 -7.32
N HIS A 408 -28.96 -1.85 -8.09
CA HIS A 408 -28.34 -2.23 -9.39
C HIS A 408 -26.82 -2.03 -9.41
N ARG A 409 -26.12 -2.49 -8.37
CA ARG A 409 -24.65 -2.39 -8.30
C ARG A 409 -23.96 -3.25 -9.36
N GLU A 410 -22.90 -2.71 -9.95
CA GLU A 410 -22.00 -3.43 -10.86
C GLU A 410 -20.70 -3.78 -10.15
N ASP A 411 -20.32 -5.07 -10.15
CA ASP A 411 -19.06 -5.52 -9.57
C ASP A 411 -17.85 -5.03 -10.40
N PHE A 412 -16.80 -4.58 -9.71
CA PHE A 412 -15.59 -4.01 -10.32
C PHE A 412 -14.36 -4.87 -10.06
N ILE A 413 -14.08 -5.17 -8.80
CA ILE A 413 -13.00 -6.06 -8.36
C ILE A 413 -13.61 -7.06 -7.39
N LYS A 414 -13.37 -8.35 -7.62
CA LYS A 414 -13.73 -9.43 -6.69
C LYS A 414 -12.45 -10.07 -6.17
N PHE A 415 -12.27 -10.05 -4.85
CA PHE A 415 -11.09 -10.63 -4.21
C PHE A 415 -11.26 -12.15 -4.03
N SER A 416 -10.16 -12.89 -4.12
CA SER A 416 -10.14 -14.37 -4.09
C SER A 416 -9.68 -14.97 -2.76
N ARG A 417 -9.41 -14.12 -1.77
CA ARG A 417 -8.86 -14.46 -0.44
C ARG A 417 -9.60 -13.67 0.64
N ASN A 418 -9.35 -14.00 1.92
CA ASN A 418 -9.87 -13.26 3.07
C ASN A 418 -9.29 -11.84 3.12
N PHE A 419 -9.95 -10.93 2.42
CA PHE A 419 -9.56 -9.54 2.23
C PHE A 419 -10.32 -8.64 3.21
N GLU A 420 -9.65 -8.04 4.19
CA GLU A 420 -10.28 -7.01 5.04
C GLU A 420 -9.95 -5.61 4.51
N PRO A 421 -10.92 -4.88 3.90
CA PRO A 421 -10.69 -3.53 3.42
C PRO A 421 -10.58 -2.53 4.57
N ILE A 422 -9.70 -1.53 4.43
CA ILE A 422 -9.74 -0.31 5.25
C ILE A 422 -10.40 0.84 4.49
N ARG A 423 -9.95 1.13 3.26
CA ARG A 423 -10.24 2.40 2.58
C ARG A 423 -10.21 2.30 1.05
N ILE A 424 -11.03 3.14 0.39
CA ILE A 424 -10.91 3.55 -1.00
C ILE A 424 -10.33 4.97 -1.03
N ALA A 425 -9.31 5.19 -1.85
CA ALA A 425 -8.94 6.52 -2.36
C ALA A 425 -9.04 6.53 -3.89
N GLN A 426 -9.13 7.72 -4.48
CA GLN A 426 -9.22 7.87 -5.93
C GLN A 426 -8.75 9.24 -6.40
N ASN A 427 -8.23 9.30 -7.62
CA ASN A 427 -7.99 10.52 -8.38
C ASN A 427 -8.75 10.44 -9.73
N GLN A 428 -8.34 11.20 -10.75
CA GLN A 428 -9.00 11.23 -12.06
C GLN A 428 -8.94 9.92 -12.86
N THR A 429 -7.89 9.11 -12.70
CA THR A 429 -7.65 7.88 -13.49
C THR A 429 -7.73 6.60 -12.68
N SER A 430 -7.41 6.69 -11.39
CA SER A 430 -6.97 5.58 -10.56
C SER A 430 -7.80 5.46 -9.29
N ILE A 431 -7.96 4.23 -8.81
CA ILE A 431 -8.58 3.90 -7.53
C ILE A 431 -7.59 3.07 -6.71
N ALA A 432 -7.23 3.53 -5.52
CA ALA A 432 -6.37 2.83 -4.58
C ALA A 432 -7.21 2.22 -3.46
N ILE A 433 -6.88 0.99 -3.08
CA ILE A 433 -7.62 0.19 -2.11
C ILE A 433 -6.63 -0.32 -1.06
N ILE A 434 -6.86 -0.01 0.21
CA ILE A 434 -6.02 -0.49 1.32
C ILE A 434 -6.57 -1.82 1.83
N GLU A 435 -5.72 -2.85 1.87
CA GLU A 435 -5.98 -4.12 2.54
C GLU A 435 -5.31 -4.15 3.92
N ARG A 436 -6.08 -4.47 4.96
CA ARG A 436 -5.61 -4.50 6.35
C ARG A 436 -4.63 -5.64 6.63
N ASN A 437 -4.79 -6.77 5.95
CA ASN A 437 -4.07 -8.01 6.24
C ASN A 437 -2.63 -8.01 5.67
N SER A 438 -2.49 -7.56 4.42
CA SER A 438 -1.22 -7.35 3.72
C SER A 438 -0.53 -6.02 4.09
N GLN A 439 -1.29 -5.02 4.56
CA GLN A 439 -0.79 -3.66 4.84
C GLN A 439 -0.22 -2.96 3.59
N CYS A 440 -0.81 -3.23 2.42
CA CYS A 440 -0.50 -2.55 1.16
C CYS A 440 -1.67 -1.68 0.66
N ALA A 441 -1.35 -0.74 -0.24
CA ALA A 441 -2.31 -0.03 -1.07
C ALA A 441 -2.19 -0.54 -2.52
N GLN A 442 -3.23 -1.22 -3.00
CA GLN A 442 -3.29 -1.70 -4.38
C GLN A 442 -3.97 -0.66 -5.27
N ILE A 443 -3.32 -0.30 -6.39
CA ILE A 443 -3.82 0.75 -7.29
C ILE A 443 -4.32 0.12 -8.59
N PHE A 444 -5.53 0.50 -9.00
CA PHE A 444 -6.21 0.01 -10.20
C PHE A 444 -6.57 1.18 -11.12
N ASP A 445 -6.41 1.00 -12.42
CA ASP A 445 -6.91 1.94 -13.43
C ASP A 445 -8.43 1.74 -13.62
N LYS A 446 -9.19 2.84 -13.48
CA LYS A 446 -10.66 2.81 -13.48
C LYS A 446 -11.27 2.36 -14.80
N LYS A 447 -10.58 2.61 -15.92
CA LYS A 447 -11.09 2.39 -17.29
C LYS A 447 -10.91 0.94 -17.75
N THR A 448 -9.73 0.37 -17.50
CA THR A 448 -9.33 -0.99 -17.87
C THR A 448 -9.68 -2.02 -16.80
N LYS A 449 -10.02 -1.56 -15.59
CA LYS A 449 -10.26 -2.37 -14.37
C LYS A 449 -9.04 -3.22 -13.94
N LYS A 450 -7.85 -2.93 -14.45
CA LYS A 450 -6.61 -3.67 -14.13
C LYS A 450 -5.87 -3.03 -12.96
N LYS A 451 -5.24 -3.87 -12.13
CA LYS A 451 -4.19 -3.43 -11.20
C LYS A 451 -3.04 -2.86 -12.02
N ILE A 452 -2.58 -1.67 -11.64
CA ILE A 452 -1.45 -0.98 -12.27
C ILE A 452 -0.24 -0.89 -11.34
N ASP A 453 -0.45 -0.93 -10.02
CA ASP A 453 0.62 -0.79 -9.02
C ASP A 453 0.23 -1.38 -7.65
N GLU A 454 1.22 -1.55 -6.77
CA GLU A 454 1.07 -1.96 -5.37
C GLU A 454 2.14 -1.33 -4.48
N VAL A 455 1.72 -0.44 -3.58
CA VAL A 455 2.59 0.11 -2.55
C VAL A 455 2.45 -0.72 -1.29
N GLU A 456 3.42 -1.60 -1.04
CA GLU A 456 3.60 -2.20 0.27
C GLU A 456 4.07 -1.15 1.28
N ASN A 457 3.59 -1.23 2.53
CA ASN A 457 4.10 -0.42 3.62
C ASN A 457 5.53 -0.87 3.97
N LEU A 458 6.55 -0.30 3.30
CA LEU A 458 7.97 -0.62 3.53
C LEU A 458 8.39 -0.43 4.99
N LEU A 459 7.76 0.47 5.73
CA LEU A 459 8.01 0.69 7.17
C LEU A 459 7.52 -0.47 8.05
N ARG A 460 6.71 -1.40 7.52
CA ARG A 460 6.37 -2.68 8.16
C ARG A 460 7.61 -3.52 8.46
N THR A 461 8.71 -3.36 7.71
CA THR A 461 10.02 -4.00 8.01
C THR A 461 10.57 -3.64 9.40
N LYS A 462 10.14 -2.52 9.99
CA LYS A 462 10.47 -2.13 11.37
C LYS A 462 9.35 -2.42 12.38
N GLY A 463 8.16 -2.83 11.93
CA GLY A 463 7.02 -3.21 12.77
C GLY A 463 6.29 -2.08 13.51
N ILE A 464 6.72 -0.82 13.39
CA ILE A 464 6.24 0.30 14.23
C ILE A 464 4.92 0.92 13.73
N PHE A 465 4.56 0.78 12.45
CA PHE A 465 3.48 1.57 11.84
C PHE A 465 2.50 0.76 10.98
N ARG A 466 1.20 0.99 11.21
CA ARG A 466 0.09 0.44 10.41
C ARG A 466 -0.46 1.44 9.41
N LEU A 467 -0.66 1.03 8.17
CA LEU A 467 -1.32 1.82 7.13
C LEU A 467 -2.82 1.92 7.42
N TRP A 468 -3.33 3.14 7.54
CA TRP A 468 -4.70 3.42 7.98
C TRP A 468 -5.52 4.28 7.01
N ASN A 469 -4.86 5.13 6.22
CA ASN A 469 -5.50 5.92 5.17
C ASN A 469 -4.51 6.15 4.02
N VAL A 470 -5.04 6.41 2.82
CA VAL A 470 -4.29 6.80 1.63
C VAL A 470 -5.10 7.86 0.90
N LEU A 471 -4.42 8.82 0.30
CA LEU A 471 -4.99 9.74 -0.68
C LEU A 471 -4.11 9.73 -1.93
N LEU A 472 -4.76 9.80 -3.10
CA LEU A 472 -4.09 9.89 -4.40
C LEU A 472 -4.13 11.34 -4.88
N ARG A 473 -2.96 11.90 -5.23
CA ARG A 473 -2.84 13.13 -6.02
C ARG A 473 -3.10 12.82 -7.50
N ASP A 474 -3.35 13.85 -8.31
CA ASP A 474 -3.66 13.68 -9.75
C ASP A 474 -2.51 13.06 -10.58
N ASN A 475 -1.26 13.19 -10.12
CA ASN A 475 -0.07 12.58 -10.72
C ASN A 475 0.24 11.16 -10.18
N ASN A 476 -0.73 10.49 -9.54
CA ASN A 476 -0.59 9.21 -8.82
C ASN A 476 0.40 9.20 -7.64
N SER A 477 1.00 10.34 -7.26
CA SER A 477 1.69 10.48 -5.97
C SER A 477 0.70 10.30 -4.81
N MET A 478 1.19 9.85 -3.65
CA MET A 478 0.36 9.40 -2.55
C MET A 478 0.64 10.16 -1.25
N VAL A 479 -0.39 10.28 -0.42
CA VAL A 479 -0.26 10.66 0.99
C VAL A 479 -0.81 9.52 1.84
N LEU A 480 0.06 8.82 2.55
CA LEU A 480 -0.27 7.74 3.48
C LEU A 480 -0.52 8.32 4.87
N LYS A 481 -1.54 7.82 5.59
CA LYS A 481 -1.62 7.96 7.05
C LYS A 481 -1.19 6.64 7.67
N LEU A 482 -0.14 6.71 8.48
CA LEU A 482 0.40 5.59 9.24
C LEU A 482 0.13 5.84 10.73
N ASP A 483 -0.51 4.90 11.40
CA ASP A 483 -0.82 4.97 12.83
C ASP A 483 0.16 4.05 13.59
N GLU A 484 0.77 4.55 14.67
CA GLU A 484 1.76 3.80 15.48
C GLU A 484 1.15 2.54 16.11
N ASP A 485 1.80 1.40 15.93
CA ASP A 485 1.36 0.08 16.42
C ASP A 485 1.74 -0.14 17.88
N LEU A 486 1.03 0.58 18.75
CA LEU A 486 1.23 0.53 20.20
C LEU A 486 0.96 -0.87 20.77
N PRO A 487 1.87 -1.44 21.59
CA PRO A 487 1.65 -2.73 22.24
C PRO A 487 0.35 -2.76 23.06
N PRO A 488 -0.41 -3.88 23.06
CA PRO A 488 -1.77 -3.94 23.62
C PRO A 488 -1.86 -3.68 25.14
N ASN A 489 -0.73 -3.72 25.86
CA ASN A 489 -0.65 -3.42 27.28
C ASN A 489 -0.22 -1.97 27.59
N SER A 490 0.05 -1.15 26.57
CA SER A 490 0.32 0.27 26.77
C SER A 490 -0.98 1.01 27.11
N ARG A 491 -0.97 1.79 28.20
CA ARG A 491 -2.03 2.80 28.43
C ARG A 491 -2.00 3.75 27.24
N PRO A 492 -3.11 4.01 26.53
CA PRO A 492 -3.07 4.74 25.27
C PRO A 492 -2.47 6.14 25.47
N PRO A 493 -1.25 6.40 24.94
CA PRO A 493 -0.85 7.76 24.66
C PRO A 493 -1.78 8.30 23.56
N SER A 494 -1.72 9.59 23.29
CA SER A 494 -2.24 10.08 22.02
C SER A 494 -1.46 9.43 20.88
N ILE A 495 -2.10 8.53 20.12
CA ILE A 495 -1.48 7.77 19.02
C ILE A 495 -0.68 8.72 18.14
N ASN A 496 0.59 8.40 17.90
CA ASN A 496 1.40 9.12 16.92
C ASN A 496 0.98 8.69 15.52
N HIS A 497 0.73 9.67 14.67
CA HIS A 497 0.43 9.47 13.25
C HIS A 497 1.58 10.06 12.43
N LEU A 498 2.19 9.21 11.63
CA LEU A 498 3.14 9.60 10.60
C LEU A 498 2.35 9.73 9.28
N ILE A 499 2.18 10.95 8.80
CA ILE A 499 1.60 11.21 7.49
C ILE A 499 2.77 11.34 6.52
N LEU A 500 2.90 10.37 5.61
CA LEU A 500 4.04 10.20 4.73
C LEU A 500 3.61 10.46 3.28
N GLU A 501 4.29 11.36 2.60
CA GLU A 501 4.09 11.63 1.18
C GLU A 501 5.09 10.84 0.33
N LEU A 502 4.56 10.12 -0.65
CA LEU A 502 5.31 9.40 -1.67
C LEU A 502 5.16 10.07 -3.04
N ASP A 503 6.19 10.01 -3.86
CA ASP A 503 6.11 10.39 -5.28
C ASP A 503 5.33 9.35 -6.11
N SER A 504 5.32 9.54 -7.43
CA SER A 504 4.69 8.61 -8.38
C SER A 504 5.46 7.28 -8.60
N GLN A 505 6.58 7.07 -7.90
CA GLN A 505 7.40 5.85 -7.91
C GLN A 505 7.40 5.17 -6.52
N GLY A 506 6.60 5.67 -5.57
CA GLY A 506 6.55 5.15 -4.20
C GLY A 506 7.69 5.63 -3.28
N LEU A 507 8.53 6.57 -3.71
CA LEU A 507 9.65 7.07 -2.92
C LEU A 507 9.20 8.19 -1.94
N PRO A 508 9.61 8.15 -0.66
CA PRO A 508 9.29 9.22 0.30
C PRO A 508 9.85 10.59 -0.09
N VAL A 509 9.00 11.62 -0.06
CA VAL A 509 9.35 13.01 -0.38
C VAL A 509 9.20 13.94 0.82
N SER A 510 8.08 13.84 1.55
CA SER A 510 7.80 14.69 2.71
C SER A 510 7.06 13.95 3.82
N GLN A 511 7.10 14.49 5.05
CA GLN A 511 6.38 13.92 6.19
C GLN A 511 5.81 14.97 7.16
N ILE A 512 4.79 14.55 7.90
CA ILE A 512 4.19 15.26 9.03
C ILE A 512 4.01 14.28 10.19
N GLU A 513 4.53 14.61 11.36
CA GLU A 513 4.30 13.87 12.60
C GLU A 513 3.30 14.61 13.48
N ARG A 514 2.16 13.96 13.78
CA ARG A 514 1.08 14.53 14.59
C ARG A 514 0.38 13.49 15.45
N THR A 515 0.00 13.88 16.64
CA THR A 515 -0.85 13.06 17.52
C THR A 515 -2.34 13.35 17.29
N SER A 516 -3.20 12.38 17.60
CA SER A 516 -4.66 12.56 17.63
C SER A 516 -5.28 13.04 16.29
N VAL A 517 -4.85 12.45 15.18
CA VAL A 517 -5.34 12.73 13.81
C VAL A 517 -6.45 11.73 13.44
N TYR A 518 -7.63 12.26 13.17
CA TYR A 518 -8.83 11.49 12.82
C TYR A 518 -9.17 11.66 11.34
N GLY A 519 -9.35 12.90 10.89
CA GLY A 519 -9.62 13.26 9.50
C GLY A 519 -8.34 13.50 8.68
N LEU A 520 -8.41 13.25 7.37
CA LEU A 520 -7.37 13.57 6.38
C LEU A 520 -8.03 13.88 5.04
N ALA A 521 -7.63 14.98 4.39
CA ALA A 521 -8.00 15.33 3.02
C ALA A 521 -6.85 16.00 2.27
N LEU A 522 -6.91 15.97 0.93
CA LEU A 522 -6.10 16.83 0.05
C LEU A 522 -6.93 18.06 -0.31
N GLY A 523 -6.32 19.24 -0.19
CA GLY A 523 -6.87 20.53 -0.57
C GLY A 523 -6.90 20.78 -2.08
N PRO A 524 -7.54 21.87 -2.55
CA PRO A 524 -7.59 22.23 -3.96
C PRO A 524 -6.22 22.50 -4.59
N ASN A 525 -5.24 22.97 -3.81
CA ASN A 525 -3.84 23.14 -4.20
C ASN A 525 -2.99 21.92 -3.81
N GLN A 526 -3.64 20.81 -3.47
CA GLN A 526 -3.04 19.58 -2.97
C GLN A 526 -2.25 19.80 -1.66
N GLU A 527 -2.62 20.81 -0.87
CA GLU A 527 -2.22 20.96 0.53
C GLU A 527 -2.77 19.81 1.38
N ILE A 528 -2.08 19.42 2.45
CA ILE A 528 -2.54 18.34 3.32
C ILE A 528 -3.37 18.95 4.46
N LEU A 529 -4.64 18.55 4.56
CA LEU A 529 -5.55 18.97 5.62
C LEU A 529 -5.71 17.85 6.64
N LEU A 530 -5.31 18.10 7.89
CA LEU A 530 -5.43 17.16 9.01
C LEU A 530 -6.60 17.56 9.92
N GLY A 531 -7.46 16.60 10.23
CA GLY A 531 -8.56 16.76 11.19
C GLY A 531 -8.15 16.21 12.55
N CYS A 532 -7.87 17.08 13.51
CA CYS A 532 -7.25 16.71 14.78
C CYS A 532 -8.17 17.00 15.98
N LYS A 533 -7.92 16.33 17.11
CA LYS A 533 -8.61 16.58 18.37
C LYS A 533 -7.86 17.63 19.21
N LYS A 534 -8.57 18.67 19.65
CA LYS A 534 -8.03 19.72 20.54
C LYS A 534 -8.21 19.33 22.01
N HIS A 535 -9.46 19.06 22.40
CA HIS A 535 -9.84 18.60 23.74
C HIS A 535 -10.93 17.51 23.63
N GLN A 536 -11.64 17.17 24.72
CA GLN A 536 -12.58 16.04 24.72
C GLN A 536 -13.70 16.14 23.67
N GLN A 537 -14.23 17.34 23.44
CA GLN A 537 -15.32 17.61 22.48
C GLN A 537 -14.83 18.40 21.24
N ASN A 538 -14.04 19.46 21.43
CA ASN A 538 -13.60 20.36 20.36
C ASN A 538 -12.52 19.75 19.47
N GLY A 539 -12.64 19.98 18.16
CA GLY A 539 -11.63 19.66 17.15
C GLY A 539 -10.86 20.88 16.67
N LEU A 540 -9.89 20.62 15.79
CA LEU A 540 -9.24 21.63 14.97
C LEU A 540 -8.85 21.04 13.60
N ILE A 541 -8.64 21.91 12.62
CA ILE A 541 -8.17 21.55 11.27
C ILE A 541 -6.81 22.21 11.05
N GLU A 542 -5.78 21.44 10.74
CA GLU A 542 -4.44 21.93 10.41
C GLU A 542 -4.19 21.84 8.91
N CYS A 543 -3.56 22.87 8.32
CA CYS A 543 -3.15 22.87 6.91
C CYS A 543 -1.64 22.81 6.78
N TYR A 544 -1.16 21.98 5.85
CA TYR A 544 0.25 21.73 5.58
C TYR A 544 0.60 21.93 4.11
N ILE A 545 1.66 22.69 3.87
CA ILE A 545 2.21 23.05 2.55
C ILE A 545 3.72 22.75 2.54
#